data_AF-A0A838V3S0-F1
#
_entry.id   AF-A0A838V3S0-F1
#
_cell.length_a   1.000
_cell.length_b   1.000
_cell.length_c   1.000
_cell.angle_alpha   90.00
_cell.angle_beta   90.00
_cell.angle_gamma   90.00
#
_symmetry.space_group_name_H-M   'P 1'
#
loop_
_entity.id
_entity.type
_entity.pdbx_description
1 polymer ?
#
loop_
_entity_poly.entity_id
_entity_poly.type
_entity_poly.pdbx_seq_one_letter_code
_entity_poly.pdbx_strand_id
1 'polypeptide(L)'
;MRILRPAEGVLAFYDGRVEGHRFDPAPSWVDEGAISLGIASYAILDGDEALVYDTHVSVAHGRLIRETHLRDLAHLRGLDPARVLPNHGDPETIAGGGGYGPGLIRATQDYIRFLQRCRDEPALRELPLQEVIAEGIASGALPYFEPYEAVHRENLATVLADQAV
;
A
#
# COMPACT_ATOMS: atom_id res chain seq x y z
N MET A 1 14.43 3.52 -6.48
CA MET A 1 13.69 4.37 -5.51
C MET A 1 14.58 5.01 -4.46
N ARG A 2 14.33 6.27 -4.12
CA ARG A 2 15.01 7.08 -3.10
C ARG A 2 14.01 7.52 -2.03
N ILE A 3 14.45 7.61 -0.78
CA ILE A 3 13.65 8.17 0.31
C ILE A 3 14.21 9.55 0.63
N LEU A 4 13.40 10.58 0.45
CA LEU A 4 13.75 11.97 0.67
C LEU A 4 13.00 12.51 1.90
N ARG A 5 13.58 13.54 2.54
CA ARG A 5 12.98 14.26 3.66
C ARG A 5 12.87 15.74 3.31
N PRO A 6 11.88 16.11 2.47
CA PRO A 6 11.79 17.48 1.96
C PRO A 6 11.43 18.50 3.05
N ALA A 7 10.80 18.07 4.14
CA ALA A 7 10.48 18.88 5.30
C ALA A 7 10.46 18.02 6.57
N GLU A 8 10.46 18.68 7.74
CA GLU A 8 10.18 18.01 9.01
C GLU A 8 8.80 17.33 8.93
N GLY A 9 8.72 16.10 9.43
CA GLY A 9 7.51 15.30 9.34
C GLY A 9 7.14 14.80 7.94
N VAL A 10 7.88 15.14 6.87
CA VAL A 10 7.54 14.68 5.51
C VAL A 10 8.56 13.69 4.99
N LEU A 11 8.10 12.49 4.63
CA LEU A 11 8.85 11.50 3.86
C LEU A 11 8.36 11.48 2.42
N ALA A 12 9.25 11.41 1.45
CA ALA A 12 8.92 11.22 0.04
C ALA A 12 9.66 10.01 -0.54
N PHE A 13 8.91 9.00 -0.96
CA PHE A 13 9.40 7.82 -1.67
C PHE A 13 9.40 8.12 -3.16
N TYR A 14 10.51 8.64 -3.64
CA TYR A 14 10.64 9.15 -5.00
C TYR A 14 11.47 8.20 -5.85
N ASP A 15 10.87 7.68 -6.91
CA ASP A 15 11.60 6.88 -7.88
C ASP A 15 12.20 7.73 -9.00
N GLY A 16 11.50 8.78 -9.39
CA GLY A 16 11.93 9.77 -10.38
C GLY A 16 11.82 9.29 -11.83
N ARG A 17 12.40 10.08 -12.74
CA ARG A 17 12.38 9.79 -14.18
C ARG A 17 13.62 8.96 -14.51
N VAL A 18 13.41 7.76 -15.02
CA VAL A 18 14.50 6.86 -15.45
C VAL A 18 14.47 6.80 -16.97
N GLU A 19 15.40 7.52 -17.61
CA GLU A 19 15.47 7.60 -19.07
C GLU A 19 15.71 6.21 -19.69
N GLY A 20 14.91 5.87 -20.71
CA GLY A 20 15.02 4.61 -21.43
C GLY A 20 14.48 3.37 -20.70
N HIS A 21 13.97 3.50 -19.47
CA HIS A 21 13.38 2.39 -18.73
C HIS A 21 11.85 2.33 -18.93
N ARG A 22 11.32 1.12 -19.15
CA ARG A 22 9.88 0.84 -19.20
C ARG A 22 9.54 -0.32 -18.26
N PHE A 23 8.43 -0.22 -17.56
CA PHE A 23 7.85 -1.25 -16.72
C PHE A 23 6.93 -2.18 -17.51
N ASP A 24 6.21 -1.63 -18.48
CA ASP A 24 5.42 -2.37 -19.46
C ASP A 24 6.02 -2.20 -20.87
N PRO A 25 6.30 -3.31 -21.60
CA PRO A 25 6.72 -3.24 -22.99
C PRO A 25 5.64 -2.66 -23.92
N ALA A 26 4.36 -2.75 -23.57
CA ALA A 26 3.27 -2.12 -24.29
C ALA A 26 3.02 -0.67 -23.82
N PRO A 27 2.30 0.15 -24.61
CA PRO A 27 1.80 1.43 -24.14
C PRO A 27 0.89 1.24 -22.93
N SER A 28 1.23 1.90 -21.82
CA SER A 28 0.51 1.80 -20.55
C SER A 28 0.43 3.16 -19.87
N TRP A 29 -0.64 3.39 -19.12
CA TRP A 29 -0.79 4.60 -18.31
C TRP A 29 0.32 4.71 -17.23
N VAL A 30 0.84 3.56 -16.77
CA VAL A 30 1.92 3.48 -15.79
C VAL A 30 3.20 4.12 -16.33
N ASP A 31 3.64 3.74 -17.53
CA ASP A 31 4.88 4.25 -18.11
C ASP A 31 4.71 5.64 -18.75
N GLU A 32 3.64 5.85 -19.50
CA GLU A 32 3.48 7.06 -20.31
C GLU A 32 2.92 8.24 -19.52
N GLY A 33 2.17 7.97 -18.44
CA GLY A 33 1.63 8.97 -17.55
C GLY A 33 2.39 9.05 -16.23
N ALA A 34 2.22 8.04 -15.37
CA ALA A 34 2.64 8.11 -13.98
C ALA A 34 4.16 8.19 -13.80
N ILE A 35 4.93 7.34 -14.50
CA ILE A 35 6.38 7.21 -14.30
C ILE A 35 7.18 8.20 -15.16
N SER A 36 6.77 8.48 -16.39
CA SER A 36 7.45 9.46 -17.29
C SER A 36 7.57 10.86 -16.67
N LEU A 37 6.59 11.25 -15.85
CA LEU A 37 6.57 12.53 -15.14
C LEU A 37 7.40 12.51 -13.85
N GLY A 38 7.76 11.33 -13.38
CA GLY A 38 8.35 11.07 -12.07
C GLY A 38 7.27 11.01 -11.00
N ILE A 39 7.24 9.93 -10.22
CA ILE A 39 6.24 9.69 -9.17
C ILE A 39 6.89 9.71 -7.77
N ALA A 40 6.16 10.26 -6.81
CA ALA A 40 6.49 10.23 -5.39
C ALA A 40 5.26 9.84 -4.57
N SER A 41 5.45 8.92 -3.64
CA SER A 41 4.53 8.69 -2.53
C SER A 41 5.01 9.47 -1.31
N TYR A 42 4.09 10.03 -0.52
CA TYR A 42 4.43 10.85 0.64
C TYR A 42 3.89 10.23 1.92
N ALA A 43 4.59 10.43 3.03
CA ALA A 43 3.98 10.36 4.35
C ALA A 43 4.16 11.71 5.03
N ILE A 44 3.09 12.26 5.58
CA ILE A 44 3.11 13.48 6.41
C ILE A 44 2.84 13.06 7.84
N LEU A 45 3.71 13.48 8.75
CA LEU A 45 3.71 13.14 10.16
C LEU A 45 3.52 14.44 10.95
N ASP A 46 2.57 14.46 11.87
CA ASP A 46 2.40 15.56 12.83
C ASP A 46 2.22 14.98 14.23
N GLY A 47 3.25 15.12 15.06
CA GLY A 47 3.37 14.41 16.33
C GLY A 47 3.13 12.92 16.18
N ASP A 48 1.95 12.51 16.63
CA ASP A 48 1.48 11.15 16.78
C ASP A 48 0.69 10.67 15.53
N GLU A 49 0.36 11.58 14.62
CA GLU A 49 -0.52 11.35 13.48
C GLU A 49 0.23 11.16 12.15
N ALA A 50 -0.37 10.39 11.22
CA ALA A 50 0.23 10.13 9.91
C ALA A 50 -0.78 10.08 8.76
N LEU A 51 -0.50 10.85 7.71
CA LEU A 51 -1.18 10.80 6.40
C LEU A 51 -0.26 10.12 5.39
N VAL A 52 -0.74 9.08 4.69
CA VAL A 52 0.07 8.32 3.72
C VAL A 52 -0.55 8.47 2.33
N TYR A 53 0.22 9.06 1.42
CA TYR A 53 -0.14 9.41 0.06
C TYR A 53 0.62 8.53 -0.95
N ASP A 54 -0.11 7.79 -1.77
CA ASP A 54 0.28 6.74 -2.73
C ASP A 54 1.15 5.59 -2.18
N THR A 55 1.09 4.42 -2.82
CA THR A 55 2.04 3.30 -2.62
C THR A 55 2.81 2.93 -3.89
N HIS A 56 2.91 3.89 -4.82
CA HIS A 56 3.51 3.76 -6.16
C HIS A 56 2.72 2.86 -7.12
N VAL A 57 2.89 3.11 -8.42
CA VAL A 57 2.14 2.45 -9.51
C VAL A 57 2.77 1.15 -10.04
N SER A 58 3.99 0.80 -9.62
CA SER A 58 4.67 -0.40 -10.10
C SER A 58 4.82 -1.40 -8.97
N VAL A 59 4.66 -2.68 -9.29
CA VAL A 59 4.74 -3.78 -8.33
C VAL A 59 6.08 -3.81 -7.58
N ALA A 60 7.20 -3.67 -8.29
CA ALA A 60 8.53 -3.74 -7.70
C ALA A 60 8.79 -2.57 -6.72
N HIS A 61 8.30 -1.37 -7.05
CA HIS A 61 8.37 -0.24 -6.12
C HIS A 61 7.38 -0.37 -5.00
N GLY A 62 6.17 -0.86 -5.26
CA GLY A 62 5.23 -1.27 -4.23
C GLY A 62 5.85 -2.26 -3.24
N ARG A 63 6.69 -3.21 -3.70
CA ARG A 63 7.44 -4.16 -2.84
C ARG A 63 8.51 -3.49 -1.99
N LEU A 64 9.36 -2.66 -2.60
CA LEU A 64 10.43 -1.97 -1.88
C LEU A 64 9.88 -0.93 -0.90
N ILE A 65 8.80 -0.23 -1.30
CA ILE A 65 7.98 0.58 -0.41
C ILE A 65 7.49 -0.34 0.68
N ARG A 66 6.74 -1.40 0.41
CA ARG A 66 6.19 -2.35 1.41
C ARG A 66 7.22 -2.93 2.39
N GLU A 67 8.44 -3.26 1.99
CA GLU A 67 9.48 -3.75 2.92
C GLU A 67 10.02 -2.65 3.84
N THR A 68 10.16 -1.44 3.31
CA THR A 68 10.51 -0.25 4.09
C THR A 68 9.31 0.25 4.91
N HIS A 69 8.12 0.16 4.34
CA HIS A 69 6.84 0.59 4.81
C HIS A 69 6.28 -0.39 5.82
N LEU A 70 6.68 -1.67 5.87
CA LEU A 70 6.35 -2.52 7.01
C LEU A 70 7.09 -2.05 8.27
N ARG A 71 8.37 -1.68 8.12
CA ARG A 71 9.16 -1.04 9.19
C ARG A 71 8.60 0.34 9.53
N ASP A 72 8.24 1.14 8.52
CA ASP A 72 7.66 2.45 8.76
C ASP A 72 6.21 2.36 9.24
N LEU A 73 5.39 1.39 8.86
CA LEU A 73 4.04 1.18 9.41
C LEU A 73 4.11 0.83 10.88
N ALA A 74 5.14 0.09 11.31
CA ALA A 74 5.39 -0.11 12.73
C ALA A 74 5.78 1.21 13.43
N HIS A 75 6.54 2.07 12.76
CA HIS A 75 6.86 3.42 13.24
C HIS A 75 5.63 4.33 13.28
N LEU A 76 4.86 4.43 12.19
CA LEU A 76 3.59 5.15 12.06
C LEU A 76 2.58 4.67 13.10
N ARG A 77 2.48 3.36 13.36
CA ARG A 77 1.68 2.83 14.46
C ARG A 77 2.20 3.30 15.82
N GLY A 78 3.52 3.35 15.98
CA GLY A 78 4.17 3.86 17.18
C GLY A 78 4.00 5.36 17.41
N LEU A 79 3.56 6.10 16.39
CA LEU A 79 3.16 7.49 16.55
C LEU A 79 1.81 7.59 17.28
N ASP A 80 0.93 6.57 17.22
CA ASP A 80 -0.45 6.59 17.77
C ASP A 80 -1.44 7.56 17.07
N PRO A 81 -1.60 7.45 15.73
CA PRO A 81 -2.45 8.36 14.97
C PRO A 81 -3.92 8.22 15.34
N ALA A 82 -4.60 9.34 15.63
CA ALA A 82 -6.04 9.32 15.80
C ALA A 82 -6.78 9.16 14.45
N ARG A 83 -6.15 9.57 13.33
CA ARG A 83 -6.66 9.38 11.96
C ARG A 83 -5.56 9.00 10.97
N VAL A 84 -5.93 8.20 9.98
CA VAL A 84 -5.11 7.76 8.86
C VAL A 84 -5.84 8.08 7.57
N LEU A 85 -5.21 8.89 6.72
CA LEU A 85 -5.75 9.28 5.41
C LEU A 85 -4.93 8.61 4.31
N PRO A 86 -5.43 7.52 3.70
CA PRO A 86 -4.80 6.92 2.55
C PRO A 86 -5.03 7.77 1.29
N ASN A 87 -4.21 7.54 0.27
CA ASN A 87 -4.27 8.22 -1.02
C ASN A 87 -5.65 8.15 -1.69
N HIS A 88 -6.30 7.01 -1.52
CA HIS A 88 -7.60 6.62 -2.01
C HIS A 88 -8.24 5.78 -0.91
N GLY A 89 -9.55 5.92 -0.78
CA GLY A 89 -10.31 5.19 0.20
C GLY A 89 -11.79 5.44 0.00
N ASP A 90 -12.56 4.85 0.89
CA ASP A 90 -14.00 5.02 0.94
C ASP A 90 -14.35 6.50 1.13
N PRO A 91 -15.11 7.10 0.19
CA PRO A 91 -15.44 8.52 0.23
C PRO A 91 -16.18 8.92 1.51
N GLU A 92 -17.04 8.05 2.05
CA GLU A 92 -17.80 8.34 3.28
C GLU A 92 -16.90 8.33 4.51
N THR A 93 -15.97 7.37 4.60
CA THR A 93 -14.96 7.31 5.67
C THR A 93 -14.05 8.54 5.65
N ILE A 94 -13.63 8.99 4.47
CA ILE A 94 -12.77 10.17 4.32
C ILE A 94 -13.55 11.46 4.62
N ALA A 95 -14.68 11.68 3.96
CA ALA A 95 -15.43 12.94 4.07
C ALA A 95 -16.25 13.05 5.36
N GLY A 96 -16.80 11.95 5.86
CA GLY A 96 -17.65 11.91 7.05
C GLY A 96 -16.89 11.60 8.34
N GLY A 97 -15.83 10.78 8.28
CA GLY A 97 -15.06 10.33 9.45
C GLY A 97 -13.75 11.08 9.69
N GLY A 98 -13.30 11.90 8.73
CA GLY A 98 -11.98 12.53 8.74
C GLY A 98 -10.84 11.54 8.45
N GLY A 99 -11.16 10.40 7.83
CA GLY A 99 -10.21 9.32 7.56
C GLY A 99 -10.44 8.07 8.39
N TYR A 100 -9.59 7.08 8.18
CA TYR A 100 -9.63 5.80 8.86
C TYR A 100 -9.02 5.90 10.27
N GLY A 101 -9.41 4.99 11.16
CA GLY A 101 -8.74 4.86 12.45
C GLY A 101 -7.38 4.15 12.33
N PRO A 102 -6.60 4.07 13.43
CA PRO A 102 -5.29 3.39 13.47
C PRO A 102 -5.37 1.90 13.09
N GLY A 103 -6.57 1.30 13.18
CA GLY A 103 -6.84 -0.05 12.71
C GLY A 103 -6.47 -0.30 11.25
N LEU A 104 -6.50 0.73 10.38
CA LEU A 104 -6.11 0.61 8.98
C LEU A 104 -4.63 0.18 8.83
N ILE A 105 -3.74 0.72 9.66
CA ILE A 105 -2.31 0.37 9.64
C ILE A 105 -2.13 -1.10 9.98
N ARG A 106 -2.83 -1.58 11.01
CA ARG A 106 -2.78 -2.99 11.42
C ARG A 106 -3.34 -3.90 10.32
N ALA A 107 -4.52 -3.58 9.78
CA ALA A 107 -5.15 -4.40 8.75
C ALA A 107 -4.27 -4.50 7.48
N THR A 108 -3.60 -3.41 7.12
CA THR A 108 -2.61 -3.39 6.03
C THR A 108 -1.42 -4.30 6.32
N GLN A 109 -0.85 -4.23 7.53
CA GLN A 109 0.23 -5.13 7.93
C GLN A 109 -0.17 -6.61 7.88
N ASP A 110 -1.38 -6.93 8.34
CA ASP A 110 -1.87 -8.31 8.40
C ASP A 110 -2.11 -8.87 7.00
N TYR A 111 -2.70 -8.09 6.10
CA TYR A 111 -2.86 -8.47 4.68
C TYR A 111 -1.51 -8.67 3.97
N ILE A 112 -0.52 -7.81 4.26
CA ILE A 112 0.84 -7.96 3.76
C ILE A 112 1.47 -9.27 4.24
N ARG A 113 1.41 -9.56 5.54
CA ARG A 113 1.95 -10.81 6.09
C ARG A 113 1.24 -12.03 5.50
N PHE A 114 -0.07 -11.95 5.30
CA PHE A 114 -0.86 -12.98 4.63
C PHE A 114 -0.32 -13.28 3.22
N LEU A 115 -0.14 -12.25 2.38
CA LEU A 115 0.42 -12.43 1.04
C LEU A 115 1.82 -13.06 1.08
N GLN A 116 2.66 -12.70 2.04
CA GLN A 116 3.98 -13.32 2.21
C GLN A 116 3.86 -14.82 2.53
N ARG A 117 2.97 -15.20 3.44
CA ARG A 117 2.73 -16.60 3.80
C ARG A 117 2.21 -17.44 2.64
N CYS A 118 1.47 -16.84 1.70
CA CYS A 118 0.98 -17.54 0.51
C CYS A 118 2.12 -18.12 -0.36
N ARG A 119 3.35 -17.62 -0.22
CA ARG A 119 4.54 -18.20 -0.87
C ARG A 119 4.77 -19.64 -0.42
N ASP A 120 4.70 -19.88 0.88
CA ASP A 120 5.06 -21.16 1.50
C ASP A 120 3.84 -22.00 1.89
N GLU A 121 2.64 -21.40 1.93
CA GLU A 121 1.38 -22.02 2.33
C GLU A 121 0.34 -21.99 1.19
N PRO A 122 0.32 -22.98 0.27
CA PRO A 122 -0.55 -22.96 -0.90
C PRO A 122 -2.05 -22.90 -0.60
N ALA A 123 -2.49 -23.48 0.53
CA ALA A 123 -3.90 -23.49 0.92
C ALA A 123 -4.46 -22.08 1.17
N LEU A 124 -3.62 -21.10 1.50
CA LEU A 124 -4.05 -19.71 1.72
C LEU A 124 -4.47 -19.01 0.42
N ARG A 125 -3.99 -19.48 -0.74
CA ARG A 125 -4.18 -18.80 -2.05
C ARG A 125 -5.62 -18.84 -2.55
N GLU A 126 -6.42 -19.76 -2.01
CA GLU A 126 -7.83 -19.96 -2.39
C GLU A 126 -8.80 -19.14 -1.53
N LEU A 127 -8.31 -18.46 -0.49
CA LEU A 127 -9.17 -17.67 0.39
C LEU A 127 -9.63 -16.40 -0.34
N PRO A 128 -10.94 -16.08 -0.32
CA PRO A 128 -11.44 -14.81 -0.86
C PRO A 128 -10.95 -13.65 0.01
N LEU A 129 -10.79 -12.45 -0.58
CA LEU A 129 -10.31 -11.27 0.14
C LEU A 129 -11.16 -11.01 1.38
N GLN A 130 -12.49 -11.14 1.26
CA GLN A 130 -13.40 -10.92 2.38
C GLN A 130 -13.05 -11.77 3.62
N GLU A 131 -12.62 -13.02 3.44
CA GLU A 131 -12.18 -13.88 4.54
C GLU A 131 -10.80 -13.48 5.06
N VAL A 132 -9.90 -13.11 4.15
CA VAL A 132 -8.54 -12.66 4.50
C VAL A 132 -8.56 -11.40 5.38
N ILE A 133 -9.47 -10.46 5.10
CA ILE A 133 -9.58 -9.19 5.86
C ILE A 133 -10.72 -9.20 6.90
N ALA A 134 -11.27 -10.37 7.25
CA ALA A 134 -12.45 -10.48 8.09
C ALA A 134 -12.29 -9.79 9.47
N GLU A 135 -11.11 -9.86 10.09
CA GLU A 135 -10.82 -9.16 11.35
C GLU A 135 -10.88 -7.63 11.17
N GLY A 136 -10.35 -7.12 10.05
CA GLY A 136 -10.41 -5.70 9.70
C GLY A 136 -11.84 -5.20 9.50
N ILE A 137 -12.69 -6.02 8.89
CA ILE A 137 -14.12 -5.72 8.74
C ILE A 137 -14.83 -5.75 10.09
N ALA A 138 -14.64 -6.82 10.88
CA ALA A 138 -15.33 -7.00 12.16
C ALA A 138 -14.96 -5.92 13.18
N SER A 139 -13.74 -5.40 13.14
CA SER A 139 -13.28 -4.30 13.99
C SER A 139 -13.70 -2.91 13.49
N GLY A 140 -14.29 -2.80 12.30
CA GLY A 140 -14.62 -1.52 11.66
C GLY A 140 -13.40 -0.78 11.11
N ALA A 141 -12.22 -1.42 11.06
CA ALA A 141 -11.01 -0.84 10.50
C ALA A 141 -11.06 -0.73 8.96
N LEU A 142 -11.81 -1.61 8.31
CA LEU A 142 -11.96 -1.67 6.86
C LEU A 142 -13.43 -1.83 6.47
N PRO A 143 -13.97 -1.04 5.52
CA PRO A 143 -15.16 -1.41 4.79
C PRO A 143 -14.83 -2.52 3.79
N TYR A 144 -15.76 -3.44 3.56
CA TYR A 144 -15.63 -4.40 2.48
C TYR A 144 -16.02 -3.76 1.14
N PHE A 145 -15.20 -3.97 0.11
CA PHE A 145 -15.44 -3.48 -1.24
C PHE A 145 -15.14 -4.59 -2.25
N GLU A 146 -16.20 -5.17 -2.81
CA GLU A 146 -16.14 -6.35 -3.68
C GLU A 146 -15.17 -6.25 -4.88
N PRO A 147 -15.02 -5.10 -5.56
CA PRO A 147 -14.05 -4.97 -6.65
C PRO A 147 -12.59 -5.25 -6.27
N TYR A 148 -12.24 -5.18 -4.98
CA TYR A 148 -10.89 -5.51 -4.52
C TYR A 148 -10.58 -7.00 -4.54
N GLU A 149 -11.56 -7.89 -4.74
CA GLU A 149 -11.31 -9.31 -5.00
C GLU A 149 -10.44 -9.53 -6.25
N ALA A 150 -10.61 -8.70 -7.30
CA ALA A 150 -9.75 -8.75 -8.48
C ALA A 150 -8.31 -8.33 -8.15
N VAL A 151 -8.16 -7.22 -7.42
CA VAL A 151 -6.87 -6.71 -6.95
C VAL A 151 -6.18 -7.72 -6.03
N HIS A 152 -6.94 -8.47 -5.23
CA HIS A 152 -6.41 -9.54 -4.39
C HIS A 152 -5.78 -10.66 -5.21
N ARG A 153 -6.47 -11.15 -6.25
CA ARG A 153 -5.94 -12.17 -7.17
C ARG A 153 -4.68 -11.70 -7.89
N GLU A 154 -4.65 -10.45 -8.33
CA GLU A 154 -3.47 -9.84 -8.98
C GLU A 154 -2.28 -9.76 -8.03
N ASN A 155 -2.51 -9.34 -6.78
CA ASN A 155 -1.48 -9.31 -5.74
C ASN A 155 -0.92 -10.71 -5.45
N LEU A 156 -1.76 -11.74 -5.38
CA LEU A 156 -1.33 -13.14 -5.20
C LEU A 156 -0.48 -13.61 -6.38
N ALA A 157 -0.96 -13.45 -7.62
CA ALA A 157 -0.22 -13.83 -8.82
C ALA A 157 1.16 -13.17 -8.87
N THR A 158 1.18 -11.88 -8.52
CA THR A 158 2.39 -11.08 -8.42
C THR A 158 3.37 -11.65 -7.40
N VAL A 159 2.93 -11.89 -6.16
CA VAL A 159 3.79 -12.37 -5.06
C VAL A 159 4.36 -13.77 -5.33
N LEU A 160 3.64 -14.61 -6.06
CA LEU A 160 4.08 -15.95 -6.45
C LEU A 160 5.04 -15.94 -7.65
N ALA A 161 4.86 -15.02 -8.62
CA ALA A 161 5.77 -14.89 -9.76
C ALA A 161 7.20 -14.47 -9.35
N ASP A 162 7.33 -13.78 -8.22
CA ASP A 162 8.62 -13.31 -7.66
C ASP A 162 9.51 -14.43 -7.09
N GLN A 163 9.02 -15.67 -7.00
CA GLN A 163 9.81 -16.84 -6.58
C GLN A 163 10.54 -17.54 -7.73
N ALA A 164 10.30 -17.14 -8.99
CA ALA A 164 10.83 -17.82 -10.16
C ALA A 164 12.24 -17.34 -10.60
N VAL A 165 12.95 -16.56 -9.75
CA VAL A 165 14.30 -16.04 -9.99
C VAL A 165 15.25 -16.44 -8.88
#